data_AF-A0A2T1DJC2-F1
#
_entry.id   AF-A0A2T1DJC2-F1
#
_cell.length_a   1.000
_cell.length_b   1.000
_cell.length_c   1.000
_cell.angle_alpha   90.00
_cell.angle_beta   90.00
_cell.angle_gamma   90.00
#
_symmetry.space_group_name_H-M   'P 1'
#
loop_
_entity.id
_entity.type
_entity.pdbx_description
1 polymer ?
#
loop_
_entity_poly.entity_id
_entity_poly.type
_entity_poly.pdbx_seq_one_letter_code
_entity_poly.pdbx_strand_id
1 'polypeptide(L)' 'MTDQMDAAECVDRIAALVGLPLNPDHRPGVVANFERIQAIAQLVMEFPLPEEIEAAPVFEP' A
#
# COMPACT_ATOMS: atom_id res chain seq x y z
N MET A 1 -11.63 -0.28 11.05
CA MET A 1 -11.94 -0.56 9.63
C MET A 1 -11.03 -1.69 9.21
N THR A 2 -11.47 -2.94 9.34
CA THR A 2 -10.69 -4.11 8.92
C THR A 2 -11.37 -4.66 7.68
N ASP A 3 -11.30 -3.88 6.61
CA ASP A 3 -11.60 -4.41 5.29
C ASP A 3 -10.28 -4.95 4.75
N GLN A 4 -10.18 -6.27 4.65
CA GLN A 4 -8.97 -6.92 4.15
C GLN A 4 -8.94 -6.71 2.64
N MET A 5 -8.18 -5.71 2.19
CA MET A 5 -8.09 -5.36 0.78
C MET A 5 -7.52 -6.53 -0.04
N ASP A 6 -8.26 -6.95 -1.07
CA ASP A 6 -7.80 -7.95 -2.05
C ASP A 6 -6.58 -7.39 -2.80
N ALA A 7 -5.43 -8.04 -2.62
CA ALA A 7 -4.17 -7.59 -3.19
C ALA A 7 -4.16 -7.66 -4.73
N ALA A 8 -4.84 -8.62 -5.33
CA ALA A 8 -4.87 -8.79 -6.78
C ALA A 8 -5.73 -7.69 -7.44
N GLU A 9 -6.91 -7.40 -6.89
CA GLU A 9 -7.75 -6.31 -7.38
C GLU A 9 -7.05 -4.96 -7.19
N CYS A 10 -6.43 -4.75 -6.02
CA CYS A 10 -5.71 -3.52 -5.71
C CYS A 10 -4.57 -3.27 -6.72
N VAL A 11 -3.75 -4.29 -6.98
CA VAL A 11 -2.63 -4.21 -7.94
C VAL A 11 -3.14 -3.85 -9.33
N ASP A 12 -4.18 -4.51 -9.82
CA ASP A 12 -4.71 -4.24 -11.16
C ASP A 12 -5.27 -2.81 -11.28
N ARG A 13 -5.99 -2.34 -10.26
CA ARG A 13 -6.56 -0.97 -10.23
C ARG A 13 -5.49 0.10 -10.13
N ILE A 14 -4.48 -0.09 -9.27
CA ILE A 14 -3.38 0.87 -9.10
C ILE A 14 -2.54 0.92 -10.38
N ALA A 15 -2.19 -0.23 -10.95
CA ALA A 15 -1.45 -0.30 -12.21
C ALA A 15 -2.13 0.48 -13.34
N ALA A 16 -3.46 0.35 -13.46
CA ALA A 16 -4.25 1.13 -14.40
C ALA A 16 -4.26 2.63 -14.08
N LEU A 17 -4.43 3.00 -12.81
CA LEU A 17 -4.47 4.39 -12.35
C LEU A 17 -3.15 5.14 -12.61
N VAL A 18 -2.01 4.49 -12.36
CA VAL A 18 -0.69 5.10 -12.53
C VAL A 18 -0.12 4.94 -13.95
N GLY A 19 -0.85 4.31 -14.86
CA GLY A 19 -0.40 4.07 -16.24
C GLY A 19 0.79 3.11 -16.35
N LEU A 20 0.88 2.13 -15.44
CA LEU A 20 1.95 1.12 -15.40
C LEU A 20 1.40 -0.25 -15.82
N PRO A 21 1.40 -0.60 -17.12
CA PRO A 21 0.92 -1.91 -17.56
C PRO A 21 1.84 -3.02 -17.03
N LEU A 22 1.23 -4.00 -16.35
CA LEU A 22 1.96 -5.16 -15.84
C LEU A 22 2.07 -6.23 -16.93
N ASN A 23 3.30 -6.68 -17.21
CA ASN A 23 3.50 -7.91 -17.96
C ASN A 23 2.80 -9.07 -17.21
N PRO A 24 1.97 -9.90 -17.87
CA PRO A 24 1.31 -11.05 -17.25
C PRO A 24 2.25 -11.95 -16.44
N ASP A 25 3.50 -12.13 -16.90
CA ASP A 25 4.50 -12.96 -16.22
C ASP A 25 4.97 -12.35 -14.88
N HIS A 26 4.90 -11.02 -14.74
CA HIS A 26 5.31 -10.31 -13.52
C HIS A 26 4.16 -10.14 -12.53
N ARG A 27 2.91 -10.12 -13.00
CA ARG A 27 1.72 -9.85 -12.17
C ARG A 27 1.67 -10.73 -10.91
N PRO A 28 1.86 -12.07 -10.98
CA PRO A 28 1.83 -12.91 -9.77
C PRO A 28 2.86 -12.48 -8.71
N GLY A 29 4.06 -12.08 -9.15
CA GLY A 29 5.12 -11.61 -8.25
C GLY A 29 4.80 -10.27 -7.60
N VAL A 30 4.16 -9.36 -8.34
CA VAL A 30 3.70 -8.07 -7.80
C VAL A 30 2.62 -8.28 -6.73
N VAL A 31 1.64 -9.15 -6.98
CA VAL A 31 0.59 -9.49 -6.01
C VAL A 31 1.18 -10.09 -4.73
N ALA A 32 2.07 -11.08 -4.85
CA ALA A 32 2.73 -11.69 -3.69
C ALA A 32 3.57 -10.70 -2.86
N ASN A 33 4.13 -9.68 -3.51
CA ASN A 33 4.83 -8.60 -2.80
C ASN A 33 3.86 -7.64 -2.10
N PHE A 34 2.71 -7.33 -2.72
CA PHE A 34 1.67 -6.52 -2.09
C PHE A 34 1.07 -7.17 -0.84
N GLU A 35 0.81 -8.48 -0.87
CA GLU A 35 0.35 -9.24 0.30
C GLU A 35 1.36 -9.13 1.47
N ARG A 36 2.65 -9.25 1.17
CA ARG A 36 3.71 -9.12 2.17
C ARG A 36 3.81 -7.70 2.72
N ILE A 37 3.70 -6.69 1.85
CA ILE A 37 3.68 -5.28 2.25
C ILE A 37 2.48 -5.00 3.16
N GLN A 38 1.29 -5.54 2.85
CA GLN A 38 0.10 -5.39 3.69
C GLN A 38 0.31 -5.97 5.09
N ALA A 39 0.91 -7.17 5.19
CA ALA A 39 1.22 -7.77 6.49
C ALA A 39 2.21 -6.93 7.32
N ILE A 40 3.23 -6.33 6.67
CA ILE A 40 4.18 -5.44 7.34
C ILE A 40 3.51 -4.13 7.74
N ALA A 41 2.70 -3.54 6.87
CA ALA A 41 1.99 -2.29 7.12
C ALA A 41 1.07 -2.42 8.35
N GLN A 42 0.43 -3.57 8.54
CA GLN A 42 -0.44 -3.82 9.70
C GLN A 42 0.28 -3.58 11.04
N LEU A 43 1.57 -3.91 11.13
CA LEU A 43 2.38 -3.67 12.34
C LEU A 43 2.51 -2.18 12.68
N VAL A 44 2.43 -1.30 11.69
CA VAL A 44 2.55 0.16 11.85
C VAL A 44 1.17 0.83 11.93
N MET A 45 0.14 0.23 11.36
CA MET A 45 -1.24 0.75 11.43
C MET A 45 -1.88 0.58 12.81
N GLU A 46 -1.28 -0.22 13.70
CA GLU A 46 -1.75 -0.44 15.08
C GLU A 46 -1.40 0.70 16.04
N PHE A 47 -0.46 1.58 15.68
CA PHE A 47 -0.14 2.74 16.49
C PHE A 47 -1.28 3.77 16.44
N PRO A 48 -1.71 4.35 17.58
CA PRO A 48 -2.68 5.43 17.56
C PRO A 48 -2.10 6.64 16.84
N LEU A 49 -2.93 7.32 16.04
CA LEU A 49 -2.61 8.58 15.37
C LEU A 49 -3.48 9.70 15.98
N PRO A 50 -3.01 10.38 17.04
CA PRO A 50 -3.70 11.56 17.59
C PRO A 50 -3.83 12.67 16.54
N GLU A 51 -4.83 13.53 16.66
CA GLU A 51 -5.03 14.63 15.70
C GLU A 51 -3.88 15.63 15.70
N GLU A 52 -3.13 15.74 16.80
CA GLU A 52 -2.00 16.64 16.96
C GLU A 52 -0.68 16.08 16.39
N ILE A 53 -0.65 14.83 15.91
CA ILE A 53 0.55 14.24 15.34
C ILE A 53 0.75 14.71 13.90
N GLU A 54 1.92 15.30 13.63
CA GLU A 54 2.31 15.79 12.32
C GLU A 54 3.35 14.86 11.67
N ALA A 55 3.55 15.00 10.36
CA ALA A 55 4.60 14.27 9.66
C ALA A 55 5.99 14.67 10.17
N ALA A 56 6.89 13.69 10.32
CA ALA A 56 8.25 13.93 10.84
C ALA A 56 9.07 14.97 10.04
N PRO A 57 9.09 14.95 8.69
CA PRO A 57 9.73 16.02 7.94
C PRO A 57 8.86 17.28 7.95
N VAL A 58 9.45 18.40 8.36
CA VAL A 58 8.85 19.74 8.26
C VAL A 58 9.54 20.51 7.15
N PHE A 59 8.78 21.25 6.33
CA PHE A 59 9.35 22.13 5.31
C PHE A 59 10.05 23.33 5.98
N GLU A 60 11.34 23.51 5.68
CA GLU A 60 12.12 24.68 6.06
C GLU A 60 12.37 25.55 4.80
N PRO A 61 12.01 26.86 4.81
CA PRO A 61 12.15 27.74 3.65
C PRO A 61 13.57 27.97 3.14
#